data_AF-A0PLP7-F1
#
_entry.id   AF-A0PLP7-F1
#
_cell.length_a   1.000
_cell.length_b   1.000
_cell.length_c   1.000
_cell.angle_alpha   90.00
_cell.angle_beta   90.00
_cell.angle_gamma   90.00
#
_symmetry.space_group_name_H-M   'P 1'
#
loop_
_entity.id
_entity.type
_entity.pdbx_description
1 polymer ?
#
loop_
_entity_poly.entity_id
_entity_poly.type
_entity_poly.pdbx_seq_one_letter_code
_entity_poly.pdbx_strand_id
1 'polypeptide(L)'
;MRLPQKTRWGLLALSAAAVLAAGCDATIDGKPIATPGAGPTEPSFPTRRPTTSPPTSTSPSQPTSPASPTSPAGAIPLPPDDNGYVFIETKSGQTRCQINHDSVGCEAPFTNSPIKDGEHANGVHITSAGNVQWVLGNLGAIPTVTIDYKTYDAQGWIITATTDGTRFQNNGTGHGMFVSIDKVETF
;
A
#
# COMPACT_ATOMS: atom_id res chain seq x y z
N MET A 1 -25.96 -63.29 14.00
CA MET A 1 -24.68 -63.81 14.52
C MET A 1 -23.83 -62.59 14.90
N ARG A 2 -23.91 -62.09 16.14
CA ARG A 2 -23.05 -62.34 17.31
C ARG A 2 -21.53 -62.16 17.04
N LEU A 3 -21.00 -61.13 17.72
CA LEU A 3 -19.62 -60.64 18.01
C LEU A 3 -18.52 -61.72 18.19
N PRO A 4 -17.19 -61.39 18.15
CA PRO A 4 -16.50 -60.46 19.08
C PRO A 4 -15.39 -59.57 18.42
N GLN A 5 -15.04 -58.36 18.87
CA GLN A 5 -14.55 -57.79 20.14
C GLN A 5 -13.16 -58.28 20.62
N LYS A 6 -12.30 -57.28 20.93
CA LYS A 6 -10.97 -57.28 21.60
C LYS A 6 -9.80 -57.26 20.60
N THR A 7 -8.85 -56.31 20.67
CA THR A 7 -7.97 -56.09 21.83
C THR A 7 -7.34 -54.69 21.83
N ARG A 8 -7.32 -54.06 23.02
CA ARG A 8 -6.48 -52.91 23.42
C ARG A 8 -5.02 -53.35 23.60
N TRP A 9 -4.07 -52.53 23.19
CA TRP A 9 -2.75 -52.25 23.81
C TRP A 9 -2.26 -50.95 23.12
N GLY A 10 -1.93 -49.82 23.76
CA GLY A 10 -1.31 -49.57 25.06
C GLY A 10 0.19 -49.32 24.84
N LEU A 11 0.72 -48.16 25.28
CA LEU A 11 2.12 -47.64 25.25
C LEU A 11 2.29 -46.48 24.25
N LEU A 12 2.17 -45.18 24.60
CA LEU A 12 2.92 -44.36 25.57
C LEU A 12 4.44 -44.43 25.33
N ALA A 13 4.96 -43.48 24.54
CA ALA A 13 6.36 -43.09 24.53
C ALA A 13 6.47 -41.58 24.22
N LEU A 14 6.41 -40.77 25.29
CA LEU A 14 6.91 -39.40 25.27
C LEU A 14 8.44 -39.45 25.10
N SER A 15 8.95 -38.80 24.05
CA SER A 15 10.38 -38.44 23.98
C SER A 15 10.46 -36.97 23.58
N ALA A 16 10.60 -36.09 24.58
CA ALA A 16 10.88 -34.68 24.39
C ALA A 16 12.37 -34.50 24.13
N ALA A 17 12.74 -34.02 22.94
CA ALA A 17 14.08 -33.53 22.64
C ALA A 17 14.03 -32.00 22.59
N ALA A 18 14.42 -31.36 23.69
CA ALA A 18 14.58 -29.91 23.76
C ALA A 18 15.89 -29.52 23.06
N VAL A 19 15.77 -28.88 21.89
CA VAL A 19 16.91 -28.27 21.19
C VAL A 19 17.11 -26.87 21.76
N LEU A 20 18.22 -26.66 22.48
CA LEU A 20 18.68 -25.34 22.91
C LEU A 20 19.28 -24.62 21.70
N ALA A 21 18.52 -23.73 21.07
CA ALA A 21 19.08 -22.76 20.14
C ALA A 21 19.70 -21.62 20.94
N ALA A 22 21.02 -21.52 20.92
CA ALA A 22 21.75 -20.34 21.40
C ALA A 22 21.51 -19.18 20.43
N GLY A 23 20.66 -18.23 20.81
CA GLY A 23 20.51 -16.96 20.11
C GLY A 23 21.69 -16.05 20.40
N CYS A 24 22.37 -15.57 19.36
CA CYS A 24 23.36 -14.51 19.45
C CYS A 24 22.62 -13.15 19.39
N ASP A 25 22.17 -12.63 20.52
CA ASP A 25 21.68 -11.26 20.63
C ASP A 25 22.87 -10.28 20.66
N ALA A 26 23.14 -9.62 19.55
CA ALA A 26 24.12 -8.53 19.50
C ALA A 26 23.42 -7.19 19.81
N THR A 27 23.26 -6.90 21.11
CA THR A 27 22.81 -5.57 21.56
C THR A 27 23.99 -4.60 21.51
N ILE A 28 23.90 -3.58 20.65
CA ILE A 28 24.84 -2.46 20.63
C ILE A 28 24.34 -1.42 21.64
N ASP A 29 24.92 -1.40 22.83
CA ASP A 29 24.70 -0.33 23.81
C ASP A 29 25.46 0.92 23.37
N GLY A 30 24.81 1.74 22.54
CA GLY A 30 25.30 3.06 22.17
C GLY A 30 24.85 4.09 23.20
N LYS A 31 25.75 4.51 24.09
CA LYS A 31 25.52 5.68 24.95
C LYS A 31 25.97 6.95 24.19
N PRO A 32 25.09 7.75 23.57
CA PRO A 32 25.51 9.00 22.96
C PRO A 32 25.99 9.95 24.06
N ILE A 33 27.27 10.29 24.05
CA ILE A 33 27.83 11.36 24.86
C ILE A 33 27.83 12.61 23.98
N ALA A 34 26.90 13.52 24.20
CA ALA A 34 26.99 14.86 23.67
C ALA A 34 27.98 15.66 24.52
N THR A 35 29.16 15.93 23.99
CA THR A 35 30.13 16.83 24.60
C THR A 35 29.59 18.27 24.53
N PRO A 36 29.38 18.98 25.64
CA PRO A 36 29.02 20.39 25.59
C PRO A 36 30.26 21.21 25.26
N GLY A 37 30.34 21.80 24.06
CA GLY A 37 31.43 22.71 23.74
C GLY A 37 31.52 23.11 22.28
N ALA A 38 31.30 24.41 22.03
CA ALA A 38 31.71 25.21 20.88
C ALA A 38 31.79 24.51 19.52
N GLY A 39 30.77 24.73 18.69
CA GLY A 39 30.77 24.30 17.30
C GLY A 39 31.98 24.82 16.51
N PRO A 40 32.34 24.15 15.40
CA PRO A 40 33.45 24.57 14.55
C PRO A 40 33.21 25.98 13.99
N THR A 41 34.21 26.84 14.07
CA THR A 41 34.21 28.20 13.54
C THR A 41 34.08 28.17 12.02
N GLU A 42 33.06 28.84 11.48
CA GLU A 42 32.80 28.96 10.04
C GLU A 42 33.89 29.81 9.35
N PRO A 43 34.56 29.32 8.28
CA PRO A 43 35.48 30.14 7.51
C PRO A 43 34.71 31.14 6.65
N SER A 44 34.94 32.43 6.90
CA SER A 44 34.38 33.54 6.13
C SER A 44 35.07 33.67 4.77
N PHE A 45 34.33 33.48 3.67
CA PHE A 45 34.81 33.72 2.31
C PHE A 45 34.19 35.01 1.74
N PRO A 46 34.99 36.02 1.32
CA PRO A 46 34.45 37.21 0.68
C PRO A 46 34.14 36.94 -0.79
N THR A 47 32.88 37.08 -1.21
CA THR A 47 32.54 37.04 -2.64
C THR A 47 31.83 38.33 -3.08
N ARG A 48 32.35 38.88 -4.19
CA ARG A 48 32.05 40.19 -4.76
C ARG A 48 30.59 40.33 -5.21
N ARG A 49 30.08 41.56 -5.14
CA ARG A 49 28.82 42.01 -5.75
C ARG A 49 28.98 42.14 -7.27
N PRO A 50 28.16 41.48 -8.10
CA PRO A 50 27.99 41.85 -9.50
C PRO A 50 26.79 42.79 -9.67
N THR A 51 26.96 43.78 -10.54
CA THR A 51 25.92 44.70 -11.04
C THR A 51 24.99 44.02 -12.05
N THR A 52 23.77 44.56 -12.09
CA THR A 52 22.56 44.30 -12.88
C THR A 52 22.72 43.97 -14.38
N SER A 53 21.93 43.01 -14.88
CA SER A 53 21.08 43.09 -16.10
C SER A 53 20.06 41.92 -16.12
N PRO A 54 18.81 42.09 -16.63
CA PRO A 54 17.76 41.07 -16.58
C PRO A 54 17.77 40.14 -17.81
N PRO A 55 17.54 38.82 -17.64
CA PRO A 55 17.07 37.99 -18.73
C PRO A 55 15.64 37.50 -18.54
N THR A 56 15.00 37.42 -19.70
CA THR A 56 13.64 37.02 -20.06
C THR A 56 13.22 35.67 -19.48
N SER A 57 11.92 35.55 -19.24
CA SER A 57 11.21 34.30 -18.92
C SER A 57 11.57 33.16 -19.87
N THR A 58 12.07 32.05 -19.34
CA THR A 58 11.81 30.71 -19.91
C THR A 58 11.94 29.68 -18.79
N SER A 59 10.81 29.17 -18.34
CA SER A 59 10.75 28.05 -17.39
C SER A 59 11.37 26.81 -18.05
N PRO A 60 12.25 26.05 -17.39
CA PRO A 60 12.70 24.76 -17.91
C PRO A 60 11.53 23.78 -17.88
N SER A 61 11.12 23.29 -19.05
CA SER A 61 10.25 22.12 -19.15
C SER A 61 10.93 20.95 -18.44
N GLN A 62 10.28 20.46 -17.38
CA GLN A 62 10.66 19.23 -16.69
C GLN A 62 10.68 18.08 -17.71
N PRO A 63 11.64 17.13 -17.64
CA PRO A 63 11.62 15.97 -18.50
C PRO A 63 10.35 15.17 -18.22
N THR A 64 9.45 15.09 -19.20
CA THR A 64 8.37 14.12 -19.21
C THR A 64 9.02 12.74 -19.26
N SER A 65 9.02 12.03 -18.14
CA SER A 65 9.18 10.57 -18.14
C SER A 65 8.24 9.97 -19.18
N PRO A 66 8.67 9.00 -20.01
CA PRO A 66 7.81 8.38 -21.00
C PRO A 66 6.56 7.83 -20.30
N ALA A 67 5.38 8.28 -20.75
CA ALA A 67 4.13 7.66 -20.34
C ALA A 67 4.25 6.16 -20.65
N SER A 68 4.00 5.31 -19.65
CA SER A 68 3.89 3.87 -19.86
C SER A 68 2.94 3.62 -21.05
N PRO A 69 3.28 2.74 -22.00
CA PRO A 69 2.59 2.59 -23.28
C PRO A 69 1.13 2.11 -23.18
N THR A 70 0.60 1.95 -21.96
CA THR A 70 -0.73 1.44 -21.67
C THR A 70 -1.59 2.41 -20.86
N SER A 71 -1.08 3.58 -20.44
CA SER A 71 -1.90 4.55 -19.71
C SER A 71 -2.83 5.30 -20.69
N PRO A 72 -4.17 5.25 -20.50
CA PRO A 72 -5.14 5.98 -21.30
C PRO A 72 -4.81 7.48 -21.33
N ALA A 73 -4.98 8.08 -22.51
CA ALA A 73 -4.79 9.51 -22.67
C ALA A 73 -5.66 10.30 -21.67
N GLY A 74 -5.03 11.09 -20.81
CA GLY A 74 -5.71 11.95 -19.83
C GLY A 74 -5.83 11.37 -18.41
N ALA A 75 -5.33 10.16 -18.14
CA ALA A 75 -5.17 9.68 -16.77
C ALA A 75 -4.02 10.42 -16.06
N ILE A 76 -4.22 10.75 -14.79
CA ILE A 76 -3.21 11.40 -13.95
C ILE A 76 -2.34 10.31 -13.31
N PRO A 77 -1.01 10.30 -13.53
CA PRO A 77 -0.14 9.27 -12.98
C PRO A 77 0.04 9.44 -11.47
N LEU A 78 -0.14 8.33 -10.75
CA LEU A 78 0.20 8.20 -9.34
C LEU A 78 1.44 7.32 -9.22
N PRO A 79 2.62 7.90 -8.95
CA PRO A 79 3.85 7.13 -8.84
C PRO A 79 3.82 6.24 -7.59
N PRO A 80 4.37 5.01 -7.66
CA PRO A 80 4.55 4.17 -6.48
C PRO A 80 5.61 4.72 -5.54
N ASP A 81 5.58 4.23 -4.31
CA ASP A 81 6.68 4.32 -3.36
C ASP A 81 7.85 3.38 -3.75
N ASP A 82 8.90 3.39 -2.95
CA ASP A 82 10.10 2.56 -3.14
C ASP A 82 9.81 1.04 -3.10
N ASN A 83 8.64 0.64 -2.58
CA ASN A 83 8.20 -0.75 -2.49
C ASN A 83 7.23 -1.16 -3.62
N GLY A 84 6.92 -0.25 -4.54
CA GLY A 84 6.00 -0.52 -5.65
C GLY A 84 4.52 -0.36 -5.30
N TYR A 85 4.19 0.31 -4.19
CA TYR A 85 2.81 0.53 -3.76
C TYR A 85 2.36 1.98 -3.98
N VAL A 86 1.09 2.14 -4.33
CA VAL A 86 0.41 3.43 -4.36
C VAL A 86 -0.70 3.39 -3.33
N PHE A 87 -0.70 4.35 -2.41
CA PHE A 87 -1.73 4.49 -1.38
C PHE A 87 -2.57 5.73 -1.69
N ILE A 88 -3.88 5.53 -1.83
CA ILE A 88 -4.82 6.63 -2.10
C ILE A 88 -5.89 6.71 -1.01
N GLU A 89 -6.44 7.91 -0.87
CA GLU A 89 -7.64 8.16 -0.11
C GLU A 89 -8.64 8.91 -1.00
N THR A 90 -9.90 8.51 -0.97
CA THR A 90 -10.94 9.22 -1.71
C THR A 90 -11.16 10.61 -1.13
N LYS A 91 -11.67 11.55 -1.94
CA LYS A 91 -11.98 12.92 -1.49
C LYS A 91 -12.84 13.00 -0.24
N SER A 92 -13.70 12.01 0.01
CA SER A 92 -14.57 11.95 1.19
C SER A 92 -13.84 11.48 2.46
N GLY A 93 -12.62 10.95 2.35
CA GLY A 93 -11.86 10.36 3.46
C GLY A 93 -12.39 9.01 3.94
N GLN A 94 -13.45 8.47 3.32
CA GLN A 94 -14.08 7.23 3.81
C GLN A 94 -13.48 5.96 3.22
N THR A 95 -12.73 6.05 2.13
CA THR A 95 -12.15 4.87 1.47
C THR A 95 -10.68 5.10 1.22
N ARG A 96 -9.86 4.14 1.66
CA ARG A 96 -8.43 4.12 1.44
C ARG A 96 -8.07 2.87 0.68
N CYS A 97 -7.20 2.98 -0.31
CA CYS A 97 -6.80 1.83 -1.12
C CYS A 97 -5.28 1.74 -1.26
N GLN A 98 -4.78 0.51 -1.17
CA GLN A 98 -3.43 0.11 -1.51
C GLN A 98 -3.45 -0.56 -2.89
N ILE A 99 -2.60 -0.08 -3.78
CA ILE A 99 -2.53 -0.53 -5.17
C ILE A 99 -1.09 -0.94 -5.48
N ASN A 100 -0.91 -2.11 -6.07
CA ASN A 100 0.33 -2.53 -6.70
C ASN A 100 0.04 -3.16 -8.06
N HIS A 101 1.07 -3.62 -8.77
CA HIS A 101 0.90 -4.22 -10.09
C HIS A 101 -0.11 -5.38 -10.10
N ASP A 102 -0.08 -6.20 -9.05
CA ASP A 102 -0.82 -7.46 -9.02
C ASP A 102 -2.22 -7.32 -8.44
N SER A 103 -2.52 -6.24 -7.70
CA SER A 103 -3.78 -6.14 -6.98
C SER A 103 -4.15 -4.75 -6.48
N VAL A 104 -5.43 -4.59 -6.14
CA VAL A 104 -5.99 -3.45 -5.42
C VAL A 104 -6.68 -3.96 -4.16
N GLY A 105 -6.33 -3.41 -3.01
CA GLY A 105 -7.02 -3.62 -1.74
C GLY A 105 -7.60 -2.31 -1.25
N CYS A 106 -8.90 -2.25 -0.97
CA CYS A 106 -9.57 -1.07 -0.43
C CYS A 106 -10.17 -1.36 0.94
N GLU A 107 -9.97 -0.45 1.88
CA GLU A 107 -10.60 -0.40 3.19
C GLU A 107 -11.63 0.72 3.23
N ALA A 108 -12.85 0.42 3.67
CA ALA A 108 -13.92 1.37 3.86
C ALA A 108 -14.93 0.85 4.90
N PRO A 109 -15.73 1.72 5.53
CA PRO A 109 -16.81 1.31 6.42
C PRO A 109 -18.03 0.81 5.63
N PHE A 110 -17.86 -0.31 4.91
CA PHE A 110 -18.89 -0.88 4.05
C PHE A 110 -20.20 -1.17 4.80
N THR A 111 -21.33 -0.79 4.21
CA THR A 111 -22.66 -1.00 4.82
C THR A 111 -23.29 -2.35 4.44
N ASN A 112 -22.83 -2.97 3.35
CA ASN A 112 -23.37 -4.22 2.79
C ASN A 112 -22.29 -5.29 2.55
N SER A 113 -21.25 -5.35 3.39
CA SER A 113 -20.20 -6.35 3.28
C SER A 113 -20.59 -7.69 3.93
N PRO A 114 -20.03 -8.83 3.48
CA PRO A 114 -20.27 -10.12 4.10
C PRO A 114 -19.70 -10.19 5.52
N ILE A 115 -20.28 -11.07 6.34
CA ILE A 115 -19.75 -11.40 7.66
C ILE A 115 -18.54 -12.33 7.53
N LYS A 116 -17.43 -11.95 8.14
CA LYS A 116 -16.22 -12.74 8.30
C LYS A 116 -15.89 -12.79 9.79
N ASP A 117 -15.64 -13.98 10.34
CA ASP A 117 -15.30 -14.16 11.77
C ASP A 117 -16.27 -13.46 12.77
N GLY A 118 -17.54 -13.30 12.38
CA GLY A 118 -18.58 -12.67 13.21
C GLY A 118 -18.74 -11.16 13.03
N GLU A 119 -17.94 -10.52 12.18
CA GLU A 119 -17.97 -9.07 11.90
C GLU A 119 -18.13 -8.78 10.40
N HIS A 120 -18.69 -7.62 10.06
CA HIS A 120 -18.73 -7.15 8.68
C HIS A 120 -17.31 -6.89 8.16
N ALA A 121 -16.96 -7.46 7.01
CA ALA A 121 -15.68 -7.19 6.37
C ALA A 121 -15.54 -5.68 6.07
N ASN A 122 -14.41 -5.10 6.45
CA ASN A 122 -14.10 -3.69 6.22
C ASN A 122 -13.12 -3.48 5.05
N GLY A 123 -12.66 -4.57 4.42
CA GLY A 123 -11.79 -4.52 3.26
C GLY A 123 -12.20 -5.45 2.13
N VAL A 124 -11.91 -5.05 0.90
CA VAL A 124 -12.01 -5.87 -0.30
C VAL A 124 -10.70 -5.85 -1.06
N HIS A 125 -10.26 -7.01 -1.52
CA HIS A 125 -9.05 -7.21 -2.31
C HIS A 125 -9.41 -7.83 -3.64
N ILE A 126 -8.87 -7.30 -4.73
CA ILE A 126 -8.98 -7.87 -6.07
C ILE A 126 -7.60 -7.99 -6.71
N THR A 127 -7.34 -9.13 -7.34
CA THR A 127 -6.13 -9.36 -8.13
C THR A 127 -6.29 -8.90 -9.57
N SER A 128 -5.20 -8.67 -10.29
CA SER A 128 -5.20 -8.39 -11.74
C SER A 128 -5.85 -9.50 -12.57
N ALA A 129 -5.90 -10.73 -12.05
CA ALA A 129 -6.61 -11.87 -12.62
C ALA A 129 -8.12 -11.93 -12.25
N GLY A 130 -8.66 -10.95 -11.53
CA GLY A 130 -10.08 -10.88 -11.16
C GLY A 130 -10.49 -11.73 -9.95
N ASN A 131 -9.55 -12.35 -9.23
CA ASN A 131 -9.88 -13.04 -7.97
C ASN A 131 -10.16 -12.02 -6.87
N VAL A 132 -11.27 -12.20 -6.16
CA VAL A 132 -11.76 -11.26 -5.15
C VAL A 132 -11.80 -11.93 -3.79
N GLN A 133 -11.39 -11.20 -2.75
CA GLN A 133 -11.44 -11.64 -1.36
C GLN A 133 -11.93 -10.50 -0.45
N TRP A 134 -12.86 -10.81 0.44
CA TRP A 134 -13.25 -9.93 1.53
C TRP A 134 -12.35 -10.17 2.74
N VAL A 135 -11.91 -9.10 3.39
CA VAL A 135 -10.95 -9.15 4.49
C VAL A 135 -11.42 -8.30 5.67
N LEU A 136 -11.11 -8.77 6.87
CA LEU A 136 -11.02 -7.94 8.06
C LEU A 136 -9.57 -7.49 8.14
N GLY A 137 -9.32 -6.23 7.82
CA GLY A 137 -7.98 -5.70 7.66
C GLY A 137 -7.86 -4.27 8.15
N ASN A 138 -6.64 -3.83 8.40
CA ASN A 138 -6.37 -2.43 8.72
C ASN A 138 -5.12 -2.01 7.94
N LEU A 139 -5.28 -1.06 7.02
CA LEU A 139 -4.19 -0.50 6.22
C LEU A 139 -3.25 0.39 7.07
N GLY A 140 -3.56 0.62 8.34
CA GLY A 140 -2.76 1.41 9.26
C GLY A 140 -2.76 2.91 8.92
N ALA A 141 -1.95 3.67 9.64
CA ALA A 141 -1.77 5.10 9.42
C ALA A 141 -0.71 5.40 8.34
N ILE A 142 -0.80 4.72 7.19
CA ILE A 142 0.10 4.95 6.05
C ILE A 142 -0.27 6.26 5.34
N PRO A 143 0.69 7.12 4.97
CA PRO A 143 0.44 8.30 4.16
C PRO A 143 -0.26 7.95 2.83
N THR A 144 -1.34 8.66 2.53
CA THR A 144 -2.11 8.48 1.30
C THR A 144 -2.07 9.73 0.45
N VAL A 145 -2.15 9.55 -0.87
CA VAL A 145 -2.47 10.64 -1.79
C VAL A 145 -3.99 10.79 -1.85
N THR A 146 -4.52 11.92 -1.42
CA THR A 146 -5.95 12.21 -1.59
C THR A 146 -6.25 12.47 -3.06
N ILE A 147 -7.23 11.75 -3.63
CA ILE A 147 -7.65 11.90 -5.02
C ILE A 147 -8.99 12.63 -5.15
N ASP A 148 -9.12 13.43 -6.21
CA ASP A 148 -10.36 14.08 -6.62
C ASP A 148 -11.21 13.17 -7.53
N TYR A 149 -12.39 13.63 -7.91
CA TYR A 149 -13.24 12.95 -8.90
C TYR A 149 -12.69 13.09 -10.32
N LYS A 150 -11.64 12.32 -10.60
CA LYS A 150 -10.88 12.31 -11.86
C LYS A 150 -10.44 10.88 -12.18
N THR A 151 -9.80 10.73 -13.33
CA THR A 151 -9.18 9.47 -13.75
C THR A 151 -7.69 9.50 -13.47
N TYR A 152 -7.17 8.42 -12.89
CA TYR A 152 -5.77 8.23 -12.55
C TYR A 152 -5.25 6.92 -13.14
N ASP A 153 -3.94 6.83 -13.30
CA ASP A 153 -3.24 5.58 -13.58
C ASP A 153 -2.22 5.29 -12.49
N ALA A 154 -2.21 4.05 -12.01
CA ALA A 154 -1.32 3.60 -10.96
C ALA A 154 -1.02 2.11 -11.17
N GLN A 155 0.25 1.74 -11.31
CA GLN A 155 0.67 0.32 -11.31
C GLN A 155 -0.09 -0.56 -12.32
N GLY A 156 -0.43 -0.04 -13.50
CA GLY A 156 -1.20 -0.79 -14.51
C GLY A 156 -2.71 -0.85 -14.27
N TRP A 157 -3.22 -0.07 -13.31
CA TRP A 157 -4.65 0.09 -13.05
C TRP A 157 -5.13 1.48 -13.46
N ILE A 158 -6.34 1.53 -14.03
CA ILE A 158 -7.10 2.76 -14.24
C ILE A 158 -8.06 2.93 -13.11
N ILE A 159 -7.98 4.11 -12.50
CA ILE A 159 -8.76 4.47 -11.33
C ILE A 159 -9.67 5.61 -11.77
N THR A 160 -10.97 5.34 -11.88
CA THR A 160 -11.97 6.36 -12.15
C THR A 160 -12.70 6.66 -10.86
N ALA A 161 -12.37 7.79 -10.23
CA ALA A 161 -13.03 8.24 -9.03
C ALA A 161 -14.21 9.16 -9.37
N THR A 162 -15.37 8.88 -8.81
CA THR A 162 -16.58 9.69 -8.92
C THR A 162 -17.19 9.93 -7.55
N THR A 163 -18.27 10.70 -7.50
CA THR A 163 -19.06 10.89 -6.27
C THR A 163 -19.70 9.60 -5.78
N ASP A 164 -19.97 8.66 -6.68
CA ASP A 164 -20.71 7.43 -6.36
C ASP A 164 -19.78 6.32 -5.85
N GLY A 165 -18.49 6.40 -6.19
CA GLY A 165 -17.48 5.43 -5.80
C GLY A 165 -16.24 5.50 -6.68
N THR A 166 -15.36 4.52 -6.54
CA THR A 166 -14.11 4.44 -7.29
C THR A 166 -14.04 3.14 -8.06
N ARG A 167 -13.86 3.22 -9.39
CA ARG A 167 -13.66 2.07 -10.26
C ARG A 167 -12.18 1.84 -10.49
N PHE A 168 -11.72 0.63 -10.25
CA PHE A 168 -10.38 0.14 -10.53
C PHE A 168 -10.48 -0.88 -11.66
N GLN A 169 -9.70 -0.72 -12.72
CA GLN A 169 -9.64 -1.65 -13.84
C GLN A 169 -8.20 -1.92 -14.22
N ASN A 170 -7.80 -3.18 -14.26
CA ASN A 170 -6.49 -3.56 -14.75
C ASN A 170 -6.41 -3.36 -16.27
N ASN A 171 -5.37 -2.69 -16.74
CA ASN A 171 -5.17 -2.37 -18.15
C ASN A 171 -4.92 -3.61 -19.01
N GLY A 172 -4.25 -4.63 -18.48
CA GLY A 172 -3.85 -5.80 -19.24
C GLY A 172 -4.96 -6.84 -19.38
N THR A 173 -5.76 -7.02 -18.33
CA THR A 173 -6.78 -8.07 -18.28
C THR A 173 -8.21 -7.55 -18.41
N GLY A 174 -8.43 -6.26 -18.17
CA GLY A 174 -9.76 -5.66 -18.12
C GLY A 174 -10.54 -5.97 -16.84
N HIS A 175 -10.04 -6.85 -15.97
CA HIS A 175 -10.65 -7.19 -14.69
C HIS A 175 -10.57 -6.02 -13.71
N GLY A 176 -11.51 -5.96 -12.77
CA GLY A 176 -11.55 -4.86 -11.83
C GLY A 176 -12.71 -4.89 -10.87
N MET A 177 -12.81 -3.81 -10.12
CA MET A 177 -13.90 -3.60 -9.17
C MET A 177 -14.33 -2.14 -9.11
N PHE A 178 -15.61 -1.92 -8.88
CA PHE A 178 -16.15 -0.68 -8.37
C PHE A 178 -16.31 -0.79 -6.86
N VAL A 179 -15.88 0.24 -6.13
CA VAL A 179 -15.93 0.30 -4.67
C VAL A 179 -16.60 1.58 -4.22
N SER A 180 -17.64 1.43 -3.42
CA SER A 180 -18.24 2.49 -2.62
C SER A 180 -18.61 1.95 -1.24
N ILE A 181 -19.04 2.84 -0.34
CA ILE A 181 -19.51 2.47 0.99
C ILE A 181 -20.68 1.49 0.93
N ASP A 182 -21.59 1.70 -0.04
CA ASP A 182 -22.81 0.93 -0.13
C ASP A 182 -22.69 -0.33 -0.98
N LYS A 183 -21.72 -0.36 -1.90
CA LYS A 183 -21.63 -1.42 -2.90
C LYS A 183 -20.20 -1.68 -3.36
N VAL A 184 -19.88 -2.95 -3.49
CA VAL A 184 -18.73 -3.42 -4.26
C VAL A 184 -19.21 -4.32 -5.38
N GLU A 185 -18.70 -4.10 -6.58
CA GLU A 185 -19.02 -4.88 -7.78
C GLU A 185 -17.77 -5.19 -8.57
N THR A 186 -17.63 -6.42 -9.05
CA THR A 186 -16.41 -6.92 -9.69
C THR A 186 -16.72 -7.35 -11.13
N PHE A 187 -15.77 -7.17 -12.04
CA PHE A 187 -15.92 -7.47 -13.47
C PHE A 187 -14.62 -8.01 -14.07
#